data_AF-A0A9P6RQB1-F1
#
_entry.id   AF-A0A9P6RQB1-F1
#
_cell.length_a   1.000
_cell.length_b   1.000
_cell.length_c   1.000
_cell.angle_alpha   90.00
_cell.angle_beta   90.00
_cell.angle_gamma   90.00
#
_symmetry.space_group_name_H-M   'P 1'
#
loop_
_entity.id
_entity.type
_entity.pdbx_description
1 polymer ?
#
loop_
_entity_poly.entity_id
_entity_poly.type
_entity_poly.pdbx_seq_one_letter_code
_entity_poly.pdbx_strand_id
1 'polypeptide(L)'
;MDMDLACPTTTGIDILDFALTLEHLEAAFYDYGITGCENDHVTTLSSVISSLGGNLVPERTYNFLVENVSQFLVIAQALETTGVSAYTGAIDSLDVHLLTAAGVIATGEGRHSYFLNVILGQVGFPYALDTPLSPR
;
A
#
# COMPACT_ATOMS: atom_id res chain seq x y z
N MET A 1 -40.56 -11.45 -0.24
CA MET A 1 -39.30 -12.03 0.23
C MET A 1 -38.27 -10.96 -0.01
N ASP A 2 -38.10 -10.07 0.98
CA ASP A 2 -37.13 -8.99 0.92
C ASP A 2 -35.74 -9.62 0.95
N MET A 3 -35.04 -9.58 -0.18
CA MET A 3 -33.60 -9.79 -0.20
C MET A 3 -32.96 -8.55 0.39
N ASP A 4 -32.70 -8.61 1.69
CA ASP A 4 -31.83 -7.68 2.39
C ASP A 4 -30.42 -7.78 1.78
N LEU A 5 -30.14 -6.92 0.79
CA LEU A 5 -28.81 -6.71 0.23
C LEU A 5 -28.05 -5.76 1.17
N ALA A 6 -27.72 -6.24 2.37
CA ALA A 6 -26.75 -5.56 3.20
C ALA A 6 -25.41 -5.53 2.46
N CYS A 7 -24.79 -4.35 2.36
CA CYS A 7 -23.43 -4.20 1.82
C CYS A 7 -22.50 -5.14 2.62
N PRO A 8 -21.66 -5.97 1.96
CA PRO A 8 -20.72 -6.81 2.67
C PRO A 8 -19.90 -5.96 3.64
N THR A 9 -19.84 -6.36 4.91
CA THR A 9 -18.95 -5.70 5.87
C THR A 9 -17.52 -6.09 5.53
N THR A 10 -16.70 -5.11 5.16
CA THR A 10 -15.27 -5.29 4.93
C THR A 10 -14.62 -5.94 6.15
N THR A 11 -14.03 -7.12 5.95
CA THR A 11 -13.30 -7.85 6.99
C THR A 11 -11.85 -7.39 7.06
N GLY A 12 -11.15 -7.74 8.15
CA GLY A 12 -9.71 -7.51 8.24
C GLY A 12 -8.92 -8.21 7.12
N ILE A 13 -9.40 -9.36 6.63
CA ILE A 13 -8.78 -10.05 5.49
C ILE A 13 -9.00 -9.27 4.19
N ASP A 14 -10.18 -8.68 3.96
CA ASP A 14 -10.42 -7.87 2.75
C ASP A 14 -9.49 -6.64 2.69
N ILE A 15 -9.21 -6.03 3.84
CA ILE A 15 -8.25 -4.93 3.96
C ILE A 15 -6.83 -5.41 3.64
N LEU A 16 -6.43 -6.57 4.18
CA LEU A 16 -5.10 -7.12 3.93
C LEU A 16 -4.93 -7.58 2.47
N ASP A 17 -5.96 -8.12 1.83
CA ASP A 17 -5.94 -8.52 0.42
C ASP A 17 -5.80 -7.29 -0.49
N PHE A 18 -6.50 -6.21 -0.18
CA PHE A 18 -6.31 -4.93 -0.86
C PHE A 18 -4.88 -4.40 -0.68
N ALA A 19 -4.37 -4.42 0.56
CA ALA A 19 -3.01 -3.98 0.86
C ALA A 19 -1.97 -4.83 0.10
N LEU A 20 -2.10 -6.17 0.11
CA LEU A 20 -1.21 -7.06 -0.63
C LEU A 20 -1.27 -6.82 -2.14
N THR A 21 -2.44 -6.45 -2.67
CA THR A 21 -2.57 -6.07 -4.08
C THR A 21 -1.79 -4.79 -4.39
N LEU A 22 -1.82 -3.80 -3.49
CA LEU A 22 -1.06 -2.55 -3.63
C LEU A 22 0.45 -2.82 -3.57
N GLU A 23 0.91 -3.60 -2.59
CA GLU A 23 2.34 -3.95 -2.48
C GLU A 23 2.84 -4.77 -3.69
N HIS A 24 2.00 -5.64 -4.26
CA HIS A 24 2.33 -6.32 -5.51
C HIS A 24 2.46 -5.36 -6.70
N LEU A 25 1.62 -4.32 -6.75
CA LEU A 25 1.72 -3.28 -7.77
C LEU A 25 3.01 -2.47 -7.62
N GLU A 26 3.34 -2.07 -6.39
CA GLU A 26 4.54 -1.29 -6.07
C GLU A 26 5.81 -2.09 -6.30
N ALA A 27 5.88 -3.33 -5.82
CA ALA A 27 7.01 -4.24 -6.08
C ALA A 27 7.26 -4.42 -7.59
N ALA A 28 6.20 -4.70 -8.36
CA ALA A 28 6.32 -4.80 -9.81
C ALA A 28 6.72 -3.47 -10.48
N PHE A 29 6.25 -2.34 -9.95
CA PHE A 29 6.60 -1.01 -10.46
C PHE A 29 8.07 -0.67 -10.21
N TYR A 30 8.58 -0.92 -9.00
CA TYR A 30 9.99 -0.75 -8.70
C TYR A 30 10.84 -1.69 -9.53
N ASP A 31 10.56 -3.00 -9.54
CA ASP A 31 11.35 -3.96 -10.33
C ASP A 31 11.39 -3.62 -11.84
N TYR A 32 10.39 -2.91 -12.35
CA TYR A 32 10.40 -2.35 -13.72
C TYR A 32 11.47 -1.25 -13.92
N GLY A 33 11.65 -0.34 -12.96
CA GLY A 33 12.51 0.84 -13.12
C GLY A 33 13.82 0.83 -12.33
N ILE A 34 13.82 0.25 -11.12
CA ILE A 34 14.93 0.21 -10.14
C ILE A 34 14.76 -1.02 -9.23
N THR A 35 15.79 -1.84 -9.03
CA THR A 35 15.75 -2.96 -8.05
C THR A 35 15.41 -2.45 -6.65
N GLY A 36 14.29 -2.91 -6.04
CA GLY A 36 13.67 -2.23 -4.89
C GLY A 36 13.22 -3.10 -3.71
N CYS A 37 12.95 -2.42 -2.58
CA CYS A 37 12.72 -2.97 -1.22
C CYS A 37 11.25 -3.41 -0.95
N GLU A 38 10.30 -3.14 -1.85
CA GLU A 38 8.87 -3.46 -1.64
C GLU A 38 8.58 -4.96 -1.48
N ASN A 39 9.48 -5.81 -1.93
CA ASN A 39 9.38 -7.26 -1.70
C ASN A 39 9.33 -7.62 -0.20
N ASP A 40 9.90 -6.79 0.68
CA ASP A 40 9.82 -6.99 2.13
C ASP A 40 8.41 -6.67 2.68
N HIS A 41 7.71 -5.69 2.11
CA HIS A 41 6.31 -5.40 2.45
C HIS A 41 5.39 -6.53 1.98
N VAL A 42 5.54 -6.97 0.72
CA VAL A 42 4.85 -8.15 0.16
C VAL A 42 5.07 -9.37 1.06
N THR A 43 6.31 -9.62 1.47
CA THR A 43 6.66 -10.75 2.35
C THR A 43 5.99 -10.62 3.71
N THR A 44 6.01 -9.43 4.30
CA THR A 44 5.39 -9.15 5.60
C THR A 44 3.89 -9.40 5.56
N LEU A 45 3.17 -8.83 4.59
CA LEU A 45 1.73 -9.05 4.44
C LEU A 45 1.39 -10.49 4.13
N SER A 46 2.14 -11.14 3.24
CA SER A 46 1.92 -12.55 2.90
C SER A 46 2.04 -13.45 4.14
N SER A 47 3.01 -13.17 5.01
CA SER A 47 3.18 -13.88 6.27
C SER A 47 1.98 -13.66 7.21
N VAL A 48 1.54 -12.41 7.35
CA VAL A 48 0.40 -12.05 8.20
C VAL A 48 -0.90 -12.69 7.70
N ILE A 49 -1.24 -12.54 6.42
CA ILE A 49 -2.45 -13.13 5.81
C ILE A 49 -2.47 -14.65 5.99
N SER A 50 -1.35 -15.32 5.70
CA SER A 50 -1.22 -16.77 5.87
C SER A 50 -1.44 -17.20 7.32
N SER A 51 -0.92 -16.42 8.29
CA SER A 51 -1.07 -16.72 9.72
C SER A 51 -2.52 -16.62 10.21
N LEU A 52 -3.36 -15.83 9.54
CA LEU A 52 -4.79 -15.68 9.80
C LEU A 52 -5.65 -16.71 9.04
N GLY A 53 -5.03 -17.57 8.22
CA GLY A 53 -5.73 -18.53 7.37
C GLY A 53 -6.35 -17.92 6.11
N GLY A 54 -5.94 -16.70 5.72
CA GLY A 54 -6.34 -16.08 4.46
C GLY A 54 -5.63 -16.68 3.25
N ASN A 55 -6.20 -16.47 2.07
CA ASN A 55 -5.56 -16.86 0.81
C ASN A 55 -4.79 -15.68 0.23
N LEU A 56 -3.55 -15.89 -0.19
CA LEU A 56 -2.75 -14.82 -0.78
C LEU A 56 -3.31 -14.41 -2.13
N VAL A 57 -3.50 -13.10 -2.32
CA VAL A 57 -3.76 -12.52 -3.62
C VAL A 57 -2.48 -12.66 -4.46
N PRO A 58 -2.53 -13.26 -5.67
CA PRO A 58 -1.34 -13.40 -6.49
C PRO A 58 -0.96 -12.07 -7.16
N GLU A 59 0.34 -11.89 -7.37
CA GLU A 59 0.89 -10.82 -8.20
C GLU A 59 0.24 -10.82 -9.61
N ARG A 60 0.16 -9.64 -10.21
CA ARG A 60 -0.38 -9.43 -11.56
C ARG A 60 0.70 -8.86 -12.48
N THR A 61 0.49 -9.03 -13.78
CA THR A 61 1.33 -8.39 -14.79
C THR A 61 0.78 -7.01 -15.14
N TYR A 62 1.67 -6.02 -15.18
CA TYR A 62 1.33 -4.62 -15.43
C TYR A 62 2.05 -4.10 -16.67
N ASN A 63 1.43 -3.13 -17.34
CA ASN A 63 2.08 -2.33 -18.37
C ASN A 63 2.05 -0.86 -17.94
N PHE A 64 3.14 -0.41 -17.33
CA PHE A 64 3.20 0.90 -16.68
C PHE A 64 3.34 2.09 -17.62
N LEU A 65 3.64 1.85 -18.91
CA LEU A 65 3.75 2.90 -19.94
C LEU A 65 4.64 4.09 -19.53
N VAL A 66 5.75 3.82 -18.82
CA VAL A 66 6.71 4.84 -18.37
C VAL A 66 7.77 5.05 -19.45
N GLU A 67 7.98 6.31 -19.85
CA GLU A 67 8.88 6.66 -20.95
C GLU A 67 10.23 7.22 -20.47
N ASN A 68 10.28 7.74 -19.24
CA ASN A 68 11.48 8.39 -18.70
C ASN A 68 11.49 8.41 -17.16
N VAL A 69 12.66 8.72 -16.59
CA VAL A 69 12.90 8.75 -15.14
C VAL A 69 11.98 9.76 -14.43
N SER A 70 11.68 10.92 -15.03
CA SER A 70 10.79 11.90 -14.40
C SER A 70 9.37 11.37 -14.25
N GLN A 71 8.84 10.68 -15.27
CA GLN A 71 7.54 10.01 -15.18
C GLN A 71 7.57 8.89 -14.13
N PHE A 72 8.65 8.10 -14.10
CA PHE A 72 8.82 7.06 -13.08
C PHE A 72 8.72 7.64 -11.66
N LEU A 73 9.48 8.69 -11.36
CA LEU A 73 9.51 9.30 -10.03
C LEU A 73 8.17 9.92 -9.61
N VAL A 74 7.43 10.50 -10.55
CA VAL A 74 6.08 11.04 -10.28
C VAL A 74 5.08 9.93 -9.96
N ILE A 75 5.14 8.81 -10.69
CA ILE A 75 4.27 7.67 -10.43
C ILE A 75 4.66 6.98 -9.12
N ALA A 76 5.95 6.77 -8.86
CA ALA A 76 6.45 6.26 -7.58
C ALA A 76 5.89 7.10 -6.43
N GLN A 77 6.02 8.43 -6.50
CA GLN A 77 5.54 9.30 -5.43
C GLN A 77 4.02 9.14 -5.19
N ALA A 78 3.26 8.99 -6.26
CA ALA A 78 1.82 8.81 -6.16
C ALA A 78 1.44 7.46 -5.53
N LEU A 79 2.19 6.40 -5.83
CA LEU A 79 2.05 5.09 -5.21
C LEU A 79 2.34 5.17 -3.71
N GLU A 80 3.54 5.64 -3.31
CA GLU A 80 3.91 5.73 -1.88
C GLU A 80 2.93 6.56 -1.06
N THR A 81 2.47 7.69 -1.61
CA THR A 81 1.51 8.56 -0.92
C THR A 81 0.14 7.88 -0.80
N THR A 82 -0.22 7.03 -1.76
CA THR A 82 -1.41 6.18 -1.69
C THR A 82 -1.22 5.08 -0.64
N GLY A 83 -0.05 4.44 -0.57
CA GLY A 83 0.32 3.48 0.46
C GLY A 83 0.16 4.05 1.87
N VAL A 84 0.79 5.20 2.16
CA VAL A 84 0.64 5.93 3.44
C VAL A 84 -0.84 6.11 3.80
N SER A 85 -1.63 6.62 2.85
CA SER A 85 -3.03 6.96 3.08
C SER A 85 -3.89 5.71 3.31
N ALA A 86 -3.62 4.63 2.57
CA ALA A 86 -4.33 3.36 2.69
C ALA A 86 -4.07 2.70 4.06
N TYR A 87 -2.80 2.59 4.47
CA TYR A 87 -2.47 1.99 5.77
C TYR A 87 -3.00 2.80 6.93
N THR A 88 -2.79 4.11 6.93
CA THR A 88 -3.27 4.97 8.02
C THR A 88 -4.79 5.01 8.10
N GLY A 89 -5.49 4.96 6.96
CA GLY A 89 -6.96 4.93 6.91
C GLY A 89 -7.58 3.59 7.29
N ALA A 90 -6.82 2.51 7.18
CA ALA A 90 -7.25 1.18 7.61
C ALA A 90 -7.14 0.96 9.12
N ILE A 91 -6.30 1.72 9.85
CA ILE A 91 -5.95 1.47 11.27
C ILE A 91 -7.17 1.17 12.15
N ASP A 92 -8.21 2.00 12.07
CA ASP A 92 -9.41 1.86 12.92
C ASP A 92 -10.25 0.62 12.58
N SER A 93 -10.06 0.04 11.40
CA SER A 93 -10.79 -1.14 10.91
C SER A 93 -10.01 -2.44 11.07
N LEU A 94 -8.75 -2.36 11.51
CA LEU A 94 -7.87 -3.52 11.67
C LEU A 94 -8.07 -4.19 13.04
N ASP A 95 -7.93 -5.52 13.04
CA ASP A 95 -7.75 -6.26 14.28
C ASP A 95 -6.46 -5.82 14.99
N VAL A 96 -6.47 -5.82 16.33
CA VAL A 96 -5.35 -5.36 17.17
C VAL A 96 -4.03 -6.07 16.84
N HIS A 97 -4.09 -7.33 16.40
CA HIS A 97 -2.91 -8.11 16.05
C HIS A 97 -2.26 -7.67 14.73
N LEU A 98 -2.94 -6.84 13.93
CA LEU A 98 -2.48 -6.35 12.63
C LEU A 98 -1.87 -4.95 12.70
N LEU A 99 -2.12 -4.21 13.79
CA LEU A 99 -1.72 -2.80 13.93
C LEU A 99 -0.21 -2.61 13.82
N THR A 100 0.60 -3.55 14.32
CA THR A 100 2.07 -3.45 14.20
C THR A 100 2.53 -3.63 12.75
N ALA A 101 1.96 -4.58 12.01
CA ALA A 101 2.31 -4.79 10.61
C ALA A 101 1.91 -3.56 9.78
N ALA A 102 0.67 -3.08 9.93
CA ALA A 102 0.18 -1.88 9.25
C ALA A 102 1.00 -0.63 9.60
N GLY A 103 1.36 -0.44 10.88
CA GLY A 103 2.15 0.70 11.31
C GLY A 103 3.59 0.69 10.78
N VAL A 104 4.23 -0.47 10.72
CA VAL A 104 5.59 -0.57 10.15
C VAL A 104 5.57 -0.26 8.66
N ILE A 105 4.60 -0.79 7.90
CA ILE A 105 4.49 -0.52 6.47
C ILE A 105 4.17 0.97 6.23
N ALA A 106 3.18 1.55 6.93
CA ALA A 106 2.86 2.97 6.82
C ALA A 106 4.09 3.89 7.03
N THR A 107 4.98 3.54 7.95
CA THR A 107 6.23 4.31 8.16
C THR A 107 7.30 4.02 7.10
N GLY A 108 7.27 2.86 6.43
CA GLY A 108 8.01 2.58 5.19
C GLY A 108 7.59 3.51 4.08
N GLU A 109 6.31 3.47 3.72
CA GLU A 109 5.67 4.34 2.73
C GLU A 109 5.99 5.82 2.97
N GLY A 110 5.91 6.27 4.23
CA GLY A 110 6.22 7.66 4.59
C GLY A 110 7.69 8.04 4.33
N ARG A 111 8.63 7.11 4.51
CA ARG A 111 10.06 7.34 4.21
C ARG A 111 10.31 7.39 2.71
N HIS A 112 9.66 6.53 1.94
CA HIS A 112 9.74 6.56 0.48
C HIS A 112 9.14 7.85 -0.09
N SER A 113 7.94 8.23 0.36
CA SER A 113 7.29 9.49 -0.03
C SER A 113 8.17 10.71 0.30
N TYR A 114 8.77 10.75 1.50
CA TYR A 114 9.74 11.80 1.86
C TYR A 114 10.93 11.86 0.89
N PHE A 115 11.55 10.72 0.61
CA PHE A 115 12.72 10.64 -0.27
C PHE A 115 12.40 11.07 -1.70
N LEU A 116 11.26 10.62 -2.24
CA LEU A 116 10.79 10.97 -3.57
C LEU A 116 10.46 12.47 -3.68
N ASN A 117 9.81 13.04 -2.67
CA ASN A 117 9.56 14.49 -2.62
C ASN A 117 10.89 15.27 -2.69
N VAL A 118 11.91 14.85 -1.95
CA VAL A 118 13.24 15.51 -1.98
C VAL A 118 13.89 15.40 -3.36
N ILE A 119 13.87 14.24 -4.00
CA ILE A 119 14.45 14.04 -5.35
C ILE A 119 13.69 14.87 -6.41
N LEU A 120 12.37 15.00 -6.27
CA LEU A 120 11.53 15.82 -7.15
C LEU A 120 11.67 17.33 -6.88
N GLY A 121 12.54 17.74 -5.94
CA GLY A 121 12.75 19.16 -5.59
C GLY A 121 11.58 19.77 -4.79
N GLN A 122 10.74 18.93 -4.19
CA GLN A 122 9.64 19.34 -3.31
C GLN A 122 10.10 19.38 -1.85
N VAL A 123 9.23 19.89 -0.98
CA VAL A 123 9.41 19.78 0.48
C VAL A 123 9.19 18.33 0.87
N GLY A 124 10.16 17.70 1.54
CA GLY A 124 10.08 16.28 1.90
C GLY A 124 8.84 15.90 2.74
N PHE A 125 8.44 16.78 3.66
CA PHE A 125 7.25 16.66 4.50
C PHE A 125 6.35 17.91 4.29
N PRO A 126 5.53 17.97 3.23
CA PRO A 126 4.73 19.16 2.94
C PRO A 126 3.68 19.46 4.03
N TYR A 127 3.29 18.44 4.78
CA TYR A 127 2.36 18.51 5.90
C TYR A 127 2.93 17.76 7.11
N ALA A 128 2.47 18.12 8.31
CA ALA A 128 2.89 17.46 9.55
C ALA A 128 2.11 16.17 9.83
N LEU A 129 0.96 15.98 9.18
CA LEU A 129 0.08 14.83 9.31
C LEU A 129 -0.31 14.32 7.93
N ASP A 130 -0.39 13.00 7.79
CA ASP A 130 -0.90 12.34 6.60
C ASP A 130 -2.44 12.42 6.54
N THR A 131 -2.99 12.13 5.36
CA THR A 131 -4.45 12.11 5.14
C THR A 131 -4.93 10.67 4.99
N PRO A 132 -5.59 10.10 6.00
CA PRO A 132 -6.07 8.73 5.94
C PRO A 132 -7.17 8.54 4.88
N LEU A 133 -7.13 7.44 4.13
CA LEU A 133 -8.19 7.02 3.22
C LEU A 133 -8.91 5.80 3.79
N SER A 134 -10.18 5.98 4.19
CA SER A 134 -10.98 4.88 4.73
C SER A 134 -11.19 3.79 3.67
N PRO A 135 -11.14 2.49 4.06
CA PRO A 135 -11.58 1.39 3.22
C PRO A 135 -13.01 1.64 2.69
N ARG A 136 -13.26 1.29 1.43
CA ARG A 136 -14.58 1.44 0.78
C ARG A 136 -15.28 0.12 0.60
#